data_AF-U5YF00-F1
#
_entry.id   AF-U5YF00-F1
#
_cell.length_a   1.000
_cell.length_b   1.000
_cell.length_c   1.000
_cell.angle_alpha   90.00
_cell.angle_beta   90.00
_cell.angle_gamma   90.00
#
_symmetry.space_group_name_H-M   'P 1'
#
loop_
_entity.id
_entity.type
_entity.pdbx_description
1 polymer ?
#
loop_
_entity_poly.entity_id
_entity_poly.type
_entity_poly.pdbx_seq_one_letter_code
_entity_poly.pdbx_strand_id
1 'polypeptide(L)'
;MEFASIFLFFIISFVLSFLLVSLPFLFSVSTLRPQIPEKLSAYECGFDPFDDARSPFDIRFYLVSILFIIFDLEVSFLFPWALCLNSIGSFGFWSMMLFLWILTIGFIYEWKKGALEWE
;
A
#
# COMPACT_ATOMS: atom_id res chain seq x y z
N MET A 1 2.21 24.65 -16.65
CA MET A 1 0.81 24.89 -16.20
C MET A 1 -0.02 23.60 -16.15
N GLU A 2 0.35 22.53 -16.86
CA GLU A 2 -0.42 21.28 -16.93
C GLU A 2 -0.60 20.57 -15.57
N PHE A 3 0.43 20.52 -14.73
CA PHE A 3 0.34 19.92 -13.39
C PHE A 3 -0.36 20.82 -12.35
N ALA A 4 -0.61 22.10 -12.67
CA ALA A 4 -1.20 23.04 -11.71
C ALA A 4 -2.63 22.63 -11.33
N SER A 5 -3.40 22.11 -12.29
CA SER A 5 -4.77 21.62 -12.04
C SER A 5 -4.78 20.40 -11.13
N ILE A 6 -3.83 19.48 -11.31
CA ILE A 6 -3.69 18.27 -10.47
C ILE A 6 -3.32 18.67 -9.04
N PHE A 7 -2.36 19.58 -8.89
CA PHE A 7 -1.94 20.07 -7.58
C PHE A 7 -3.07 20.80 -6.85
N LEU A 8 -3.83 21.64 -7.56
CA LEU A 8 -4.98 22.35 -7.01
C LEU A 8 -6.09 21.38 -6.57
N PHE A 9 -6.37 20.33 -7.35
CA PHE A 9 -7.31 19.28 -6.97
C PHE A 9 -6.87 18.56 -5.68
N PHE A 10 -5.58 18.28 -5.55
CA PHE A 10 -5.03 17.65 -4.35
C PHE A 10 -5.20 18.53 -3.10
N ILE A 11 -4.94 19.84 -3.24
CA ILE A 11 -5.14 20.82 -2.16
C ILE A 11 -6.62 20.87 -1.74
N ILE A 12 -7.54 20.99 -2.69
CA ILE A 12 -8.97 21.05 -2.37
C ILE A 12 -9.43 19.77 -1.67
N SER A 13 -9.02 18.60 -2.19
CA SER A 13 -9.34 17.30 -1.58
C SER A 13 -8.81 17.20 -0.16
N PHE A 14 -7.57 17.66 0.07
CA PHE A 14 -6.95 17.66 1.40
C PHE A 14 -7.67 18.60 2.37
N VAL A 15 -7.96 19.84 1.95
CA VAL A 15 -8.70 20.83 2.76
C VAL A 15 -10.10 20.31 3.10
N LEU A 16 -10.80 19.72 2.14
CA LEU A 16 -12.13 19.14 2.36
C LEU A 16 -12.07 17.97 3.35
N SER A 17 -11.13 17.04 3.17
CA SER A 17 -10.93 15.92 4.10
C SER A 17 -10.61 16.42 5.52
N PHE A 18 -9.72 17.40 5.64
CA PHE A 18 -9.37 18.01 6.91
C PHE A 18 -10.57 18.69 7.58
N LEU A 19 -11.38 19.43 6.82
CA LEU A 19 -12.61 20.05 7.33
C LEU A 19 -13.61 18.98 7.80
N LEU A 20 -13.84 17.93 7.01
CA LEU A 20 -14.78 16.86 7.38
C LEU A 20 -14.36 16.09 8.64
N VAL A 21 -13.06 15.92 8.89
CA VAL A 21 -12.55 15.29 10.11
C VAL A 21 -12.56 16.24 11.31
N SER A 22 -12.21 17.52 11.10
CA SER A 22 -12.08 18.50 12.19
C SER A 22 -13.42 19.08 12.66
N LEU A 23 -14.40 19.26 11.77
CA LEU A 23 -15.70 19.82 12.12
C LEU A 23 -16.43 19.00 13.21
N PRO A 24 -16.56 17.66 13.10
CA PRO A 24 -17.15 16.86 14.17
C PRO A 24 -16.37 16.98 15.48
N PHE A 25 -15.05 17.10 15.44
CA PHE A 25 -14.25 17.26 16.66
C PHE A 25 -14.51 18.60 17.37
N LEU A 26 -14.64 19.69 16.60
CA LEU A 26 -14.92 21.03 17.12
C LEU A 26 -16.36 21.19 17.62
N PHE A 27 -17.33 20.58 16.94
CA PHE A 27 -18.76 20.71 17.26
C PHE A 27 -19.32 19.56 18.11
N SER A 28 -18.53 18.52 18.41
CA SER A 28 -18.99 17.41 19.23
C SER A 28 -19.19 17.82 20.68
N VAL A 29 -20.38 17.56 21.19
CA VAL A 29 -20.73 17.68 22.62
C VAL A 29 -19.88 16.75 23.49
N SER A 30 -19.28 15.71 22.90
CA SER A 30 -18.36 14.78 23.58
C SER A 30 -17.08 15.45 24.08
N THR A 31 -16.68 16.60 23.53
CA THR A 31 -15.48 17.34 23.95
C THR A 31 -15.72 18.14 25.24
N LEU A 32 -17.00 18.43 25.54
CA LEU A 32 -17.44 19.19 26.72
C LEU A 32 -17.83 18.30 27.91
N ARG A 33 -17.98 16.98 27.70
CA ARG A 33 -18.40 16.02 28.73
C ARG A 33 -17.19 15.21 29.20
N PRO A 34 -17.06 14.89 30.50
CA PRO A 34 -15.97 14.02 30.99
C PRO A 34 -15.93 12.70 30.20
N GLN A 35 -14.74 12.36 29.71
CA GLN A 35 -14.51 11.10 28.99
C GLN A 35 -14.67 9.94 29.97
N ILE A 36 -15.64 9.07 29.69
CA ILE A 36 -15.86 7.85 30.47
C ILE A 36 -14.77 6.84 30.02
N PRO A 37 -14.02 6.22 30.94
CA PRO A 37 -12.91 5.34 30.59
C PRO A 37 -13.32 4.17 29.68
N GLU A 38 -14.52 3.61 29.86
CA GLU A 38 -15.04 2.55 28.98
C GLU A 38 -15.31 3.00 27.53
N LYS A 39 -15.47 4.30 27.28
CA LYS A 39 -15.59 4.80 25.89
C LYS A 39 -14.25 4.69 25.14
N LEU A 40 -13.15 4.61 25.88
CA LEU A 40 -11.78 4.55 25.37
C LEU A 40 -11.19 3.14 25.46
N SER A 41 -11.87 2.18 26.11
CA SER A 41 -11.40 0.80 26.19
C SER A 41 -11.53 0.10 24.83
N ALA A 42 -10.64 -0.87 24.58
CA ALA A 42 -10.71 -1.70 23.40
C ALA A 42 -12.06 -2.44 23.31
N TYR A 43 -12.53 -2.68 22.10
CA TYR A 43 -13.78 -3.38 21.88
C TYR A 43 -13.58 -4.89 22.09
N GLU A 44 -14.04 -5.38 23.22
CA GLU A 44 -14.12 -6.82 23.50
C GLU A 44 -15.30 -7.12 24.45
N CYS A 45 -16.50 -6.61 24.10
CA CYS A 45 -17.73 -6.80 24.87
C CYS A 45 -17.62 -6.47 26.38
N GLY A 46 -16.77 -5.50 26.75
CA GLY A 46 -16.55 -5.09 28.14
C GLY A 46 -15.50 -5.92 28.91
N PHE A 47 -14.81 -6.83 28.23
CA PHE A 47 -13.65 -7.55 28.77
C PHE A 47 -12.35 -6.84 28.38
N ASP A 48 -11.31 -7.03 29.20
CA ASP A 48 -9.96 -6.65 28.82
C ASP A 48 -9.47 -7.57 27.70
N PRO A 49 -8.71 -7.06 26.72
CA PRO A 49 -8.21 -7.87 25.63
C PRO A 49 -7.43 -9.09 26.10
N PHE A 50 -7.78 -10.27 25.59
CA PHE A 50 -7.16 -11.53 26.02
C PHE A 50 -5.69 -11.65 25.62
N ASP A 51 -5.26 -10.92 24.58
CA ASP A 51 -3.94 -11.06 23.99
C ASP A 51 -3.21 -9.72 23.87
N ASP A 52 -1.87 -9.78 23.90
CA ASP A 52 -1.05 -8.60 23.71
C ASP A 52 -1.08 -8.21 22.22
N ALA A 53 -1.54 -6.99 21.95
CA ALA A 53 -1.59 -6.41 20.61
C ALA A 53 -0.19 -6.26 19.94
N ARG A 54 0.89 -6.57 20.68
CA ARG A 54 2.28 -6.52 20.22
C ARG A 54 2.87 -7.88 19.86
N SER A 55 2.06 -8.94 19.85
CA SER A 55 2.50 -10.24 19.34
C SER A 55 2.93 -10.12 17.86
N PRO A 56 4.00 -10.83 17.44
CA PRO A 56 4.45 -10.76 16.05
C PRO A 56 3.36 -11.31 15.13
N PHE A 57 2.95 -10.47 14.18
CA PHE A 57 2.06 -10.88 13.09
C PHE A 57 2.76 -11.88 12.17
N ASP A 58 1.95 -12.54 11.35
CA ASP A 58 2.44 -13.55 10.43
C ASP A 58 3.47 -12.99 9.43
N ILE A 59 4.59 -13.71 9.25
CA ILE A 59 5.67 -13.32 8.35
C ILE A 59 5.25 -13.35 6.87
N ARG A 60 4.13 -14.00 6.55
CA ARG A 60 3.56 -14.06 5.19
C ARG A 60 3.28 -12.66 4.62
N PHE A 61 2.83 -11.70 5.42
CA PHE A 61 2.63 -10.31 4.96
C PHE A 61 3.93 -9.63 4.51
N TYR A 62 5.05 -9.98 5.15
CA TYR A 62 6.37 -9.47 4.80
C TYR A 62 6.83 -10.03 3.44
N LEU A 63 6.62 -11.33 3.18
CA LEU A 63 6.94 -11.95 1.89
C LEU A 63 6.15 -11.32 0.74
N VAL A 64 4.84 -11.12 0.92
CA VAL A 64 4.00 -10.43 -0.07
C VAL A 64 4.47 -8.99 -0.31
N SER A 65 4.89 -8.29 0.73
CA SER A 65 5.39 -6.91 0.61
C SER A 65 6.70 -6.82 -0.19
N ILE A 66 7.66 -7.72 0.06
CA ILE A 66 8.89 -7.78 -0.74
C ILE A 66 8.57 -8.10 -2.20
N LEU A 67 7.70 -9.08 -2.43
CA LEU A 67 7.32 -9.48 -3.77
C LEU A 67 6.68 -8.31 -4.53
N PHE A 68 5.79 -7.56 -3.87
CA PHE A 68 5.20 -6.34 -4.44
C PHE A 68 6.26 -5.30 -4.81
N ILE A 69 7.26 -5.06 -3.97
CA ILE A 69 8.36 -4.12 -4.26
C ILE A 69 9.15 -4.54 -5.50
N ILE A 70 9.43 -5.84 -5.65
CA ILE A 70 10.17 -6.37 -6.81
C ILE A 70 9.34 -6.19 -8.09
N PHE A 71 8.04 -6.50 -8.05
CA PHE A 71 7.14 -6.31 -9.19
C PHE A 71 6.90 -4.83 -9.54
N ASP A 72 6.84 -3.94 -8.55
CA ASP A 72 6.72 -2.50 -8.81
C ASP A 72 7.98 -1.96 -9.53
N LEU A 73 9.15 -2.43 -9.10
CA LEU A 73 10.42 -2.14 -9.77
C LEU A 73 10.45 -2.72 -11.21
N GLU A 74 9.91 -3.92 -11.43
CA GLU A 74 9.75 -4.49 -12.77
C GLU A 74 8.93 -3.57 -13.69
N VAL A 75 7.77 -3.10 -13.21
CA VAL A 75 6.89 -2.19 -13.97
C VAL A 75 7.57 -0.85 -14.22
N SER A 76 8.35 -0.36 -13.26
CA SER A 76 9.15 0.88 -13.39
C SER A 76 10.14 0.80 -14.55
N PHE A 77 10.75 -0.37 -14.81
CA PHE A 77 11.59 -0.61 -15.99
C PHE A 77 10.79 -0.89 -17.27
N LEU A 78 9.64 -1.55 -17.15
CA LEU A 78 8.77 -1.89 -18.28
C LEU A 78 8.20 -0.63 -18.95
N PHE A 79 7.83 0.37 -18.16
CA PHE A 79 7.21 1.59 -18.66
C PHE A 79 8.09 2.38 -19.67
N PRO A 80 9.34 2.79 -19.37
CA PRO A 80 10.19 3.48 -20.33
C PRO A 80 10.56 2.60 -21.52
N TRP A 81 10.73 1.29 -21.32
CA TRP A 81 10.97 0.35 -22.42
C TRP A 81 9.79 0.29 -23.40
N ALA A 82 8.56 0.25 -22.89
CA ALA A 82 7.34 0.26 -23.70
C ALA A 82 7.19 1.57 -24.49
N LEU A 83 7.52 2.71 -23.88
CA LEU A 83 7.47 4.02 -24.56
C LEU A 83 8.51 4.15 -25.67
N CYS A 84 9.71 3.60 -25.48
CA CYS A 84 10.82 3.74 -26.42
C CYS A 84 10.99 2.55 -27.38
N LEU A 85 10.05 1.59 -27.42
CA LEU A 85 10.18 0.31 -28.12
C LEU A 85 10.59 0.43 -29.60
N ASN A 86 10.06 1.44 -30.29
CA ASN A 86 10.39 1.70 -31.69
C ASN A 86 11.82 2.22 -31.93
N SER A 87 12.49 2.76 -30.90
CA SER A 87 13.80 3.43 -31.01
C SER A 87 15.00 2.57 -30.58
N ILE A 88 14.76 1.58 -29.72
CA ILE A 88 15.80 0.74 -29.09
C ILE A 88 16.25 -0.46 -29.95
N GLY A 89 15.52 -0.76 -31.03
CA GLY A 89 15.81 -1.86 -31.94
C GLY A 89 15.74 -3.25 -31.30
N SER A 90 16.20 -4.28 -32.02
CA SER A 90 16.08 -5.68 -31.59
C SER A 90 16.89 -6.00 -30.32
N PHE A 91 18.01 -5.32 -30.08
CA PHE A 91 18.83 -5.54 -28.90
C PHE A 91 18.11 -5.12 -27.61
N GLY A 92 17.51 -3.93 -27.58
CA GLY A 92 16.74 -3.47 -26.43
C GLY A 92 15.47 -4.31 -26.19
N PHE A 93 14.86 -4.82 -27.26
CA PHE A 93 13.74 -5.76 -27.14
C PHE A 93 14.15 -7.06 -26.42
N TRP A 94 15.20 -7.73 -26.90
CA TRP A 94 15.66 -8.99 -26.33
C TRP A 94 16.25 -8.85 -24.92
N SER A 95 16.94 -7.73 -24.63
CA SER A 95 17.42 -7.44 -23.29
C SER A 95 16.28 -7.38 -22.27
N MET A 96 15.15 -6.76 -22.63
CA MET A 96 14.01 -6.68 -21.73
C MET A 96 13.27 -8.01 -21.61
N MET A 97 13.14 -8.76 -22.71
CA MET A 97 12.57 -10.12 -22.63
C MET A 97 13.36 -11.02 -21.68
N LEU A 98 14.70 -10.93 -21.71
CA LEU A 98 15.55 -11.67 -20.78
C LEU A 98 15.35 -11.21 -19.33
N PHE A 99 15.24 -9.89 -19.10
CA PHE A 99 14.95 -9.35 -17.77
C PHE A 99 13.62 -9.85 -17.20
N LEU A 100 12.53 -9.76 -17.97
CA LEU A 100 11.21 -10.27 -17.56
C LEU A 100 11.24 -11.77 -17.31
N TRP A 101 11.97 -12.52 -18.14
CA TRP A 101 12.08 -13.97 -17.99
C TRP A 101 12.77 -14.38 -16.69
N ILE A 102 13.85 -13.68 -16.29
CA ILE A 102 14.53 -13.94 -15.02
C ILE A 102 13.60 -13.68 -13.83
N LEU A 103 12.88 -12.56 -13.84
CA LEU A 103 11.94 -12.21 -12.76
C LEU A 103 10.76 -13.18 -12.69
N THR A 104 10.21 -13.58 -13.85
CA THR A 104 9.15 -14.59 -13.93
C THR A 104 9.59 -15.92 -13.32
N ILE A 105 10.84 -16.34 -13.53
CA ILE A 105 11.38 -17.56 -12.89
C ILE A 105 11.47 -17.40 -11.38
N GLY A 106 11.95 -16.25 -10.90
CA GLY A 106 12.00 -15.94 -9.47
C GLY A 106 10.62 -16.05 -8.84
N PHE A 107 9.61 -15.47 -9.49
CA PHE A 107 8.21 -15.55 -9.05
C PHE A 107 7.68 -16.99 -9.02
N ILE A 108 7.90 -17.77 -10.08
CA ILE A 108 7.47 -19.18 -10.12
C ILE A 108 8.14 -19.99 -9.00
N TYR A 109 9.41 -19.71 -8.69
CA TYR A 109 10.12 -20.37 -7.60
C TYR A 109 9.49 -20.06 -6.23
N GLU A 110 9.20 -18.79 -5.95
CA GLU A 110 8.56 -18.38 -4.69
C GLU A 110 7.15 -18.94 -4.54
N TRP A 111 6.37 -18.95 -5.64
CA TRP A 111 5.05 -19.58 -5.67
C TRP A 111 5.14 -21.06 -5.29
N LYS A 112 6.04 -21.81 -5.93
CA LYS A 112 6.22 -23.24 -5.63
C LYS A 112 6.72 -23.52 -4.22
N LYS A 113 7.37 -22.54 -3.57
CA LYS A 113 7.83 -22.66 -2.19
C LYS A 113 6.71 -22.44 -1.16
N GLY A 114 5.48 -22.15 -1.60
CA GLY A 114 4.34 -21.94 -0.71
C GLY A 114 4.40 -20.61 0.03
N ALA A 115 5.26 -19.66 -0.39
CA ALA A 115 5.32 -18.31 0.20
C ALA A 115 4.01 -17.52 0.03
N LEU A 116 3.15 -17.98 -0.90
CA LEU A 116 1.88 -17.38 -1.29
C LEU A 116 0.67 -18.27 -0.98
N GLU A 117 0.85 -19.41 -0.29
CA GLU A 117 -0.25 -20.31 0.06
C GLU A 117 -0.92 -19.88 1.36
N TRP A 118 -2.26 -19.95 1.36
CA TRP A 118 -3.12 -19.53 2.46
C TRP A 118 -3.94 -20.74 2.92
N GLU A 119 -3.71 -21.18 4.15
CA GLU A 119 -4.73 -21.84 4.98
C GLU A 119 -5.14 -20.86 6.08
#